data_AF-A0A373DRX0-F1
#
_entry.id   AF-A0A373DRX0-F1
#
_cell.length_a   1.000
_cell.length_b   1.000
_cell.length_c   1.000
_cell.angle_alpha   90.00
_cell.angle_beta   90.00
_cell.angle_gamma   90.00
#
_symmetry.space_group_name_H-M   'P 1'
#
loop_
_entity.id
_entity.type
_entity.pdbx_description
1 polymer ?
#
loop_
_entity_poly.entity_id
_entity_poly.type
_entity_poly.pdbx_seq_one_letter_code
_entity_poly.pdbx_strand_id
1 'polypeptide(L)'
;MRSALPSSRRPRAAALLSLCIALPLLAGCSLLAGPTPQTPPRETPKSPETAPQFVPGGTAEQNLPAFTEALRVFSASQQPVTGAPVVDAVAAVGFDKTAMQVSFDETKTGLAADSIYVSVRIGADCLVGQVVAEDRSFVAKQLPAVGPGGDICLIGNTRPIDW
;
A
#
# COMPACT_ATOMS: atom_id res chain seq x y z
N MET A 1 -80.75 8.59 21.50
CA MET A 1 -79.48 9.13 22.00
C MET A 1 -78.36 8.66 21.08
N ARG A 2 -77.77 9.55 20.28
CA ARG A 2 -76.66 9.24 19.37
C ARG A 2 -75.38 9.78 19.99
N SER A 3 -74.46 8.90 20.36
CA SER A 3 -73.13 9.25 20.87
C SER A 3 -72.28 9.83 19.74
N ALA A 4 -71.75 11.03 19.94
CA ALA A 4 -70.79 11.66 19.03
C ALA A 4 -69.38 11.16 19.36
N LEU A 5 -68.66 10.68 18.33
CA LEU A 5 -67.24 10.34 18.43
C LEU A 5 -66.39 11.61 18.26
N PRO A 6 -65.33 11.84 19.07
CA PRO A 6 -64.42 12.95 18.86
C PRO A 6 -63.48 12.70 17.68
N SER A 7 -63.38 13.68 16.78
CA SER A 7 -62.47 13.66 15.64
C SER A 7 -61.02 13.88 16.10
N SER A 8 -60.20 12.84 16.06
CA SER A 8 -58.75 12.93 16.24
C SER A 8 -58.10 13.54 14.98
N ARG A 9 -57.96 14.86 14.98
CA ARG A 9 -57.03 15.56 14.08
C ARG A 9 -55.92 16.14 14.94
N ARG A 10 -54.72 15.53 14.92
CA ARG A 10 -53.38 16.18 15.04
C ARG A 10 -52.23 15.18 15.36
N PRO A 11 -51.83 14.26 14.46
CA PRO A 11 -50.48 13.68 14.52
C PRO A 11 -49.50 14.33 13.52
N ARG A 12 -49.99 15.12 12.55
CA ARG A 12 -49.17 15.65 11.45
C ARG A 12 -48.18 16.77 11.85
N ALA A 13 -48.54 17.60 12.82
CA ALA A 13 -47.70 18.73 13.25
C ALA A 13 -46.45 18.26 14.02
N ALA A 14 -46.58 17.21 14.84
CA ALA A 14 -45.46 16.64 15.59
C ALA A 14 -44.41 15.99 14.66
N ALA A 15 -44.86 15.27 13.64
CA ALA A 15 -43.97 14.61 12.68
C ALA A 15 -43.12 15.61 11.85
N LEU A 16 -43.68 16.77 11.50
CA LEU A 16 -42.97 17.81 10.75
C LEU A 16 -41.88 18.49 11.60
N LEU A 17 -42.13 18.68 12.90
CA LEU A 17 -41.17 19.30 13.81
C LEU A 17 -39.95 18.40 14.06
N SER A 18 -40.17 17.09 14.20
CA SER A 18 -39.10 16.10 14.37
C SER A 18 -38.17 16.01 13.16
N LEU A 19 -38.71 16.16 11.94
CA LEU A 19 -37.92 16.12 10.71
C LEU A 19 -37.00 17.34 10.57
N CYS A 20 -37.48 18.55 10.91
CA CYS A 20 -36.68 19.78 10.84
C CYS A 20 -35.49 19.81 11.81
N ILE A 21 -35.57 19.10 12.94
CA ILE A 21 -34.48 19.04 13.93
C ILE A 21 -33.44 17.95 13.55
N ALA A 22 -33.87 16.84 12.94
CA ALA A 22 -32.97 15.75 12.57
C ALA A 22 -32.08 16.05 11.35
N LEU A 23 -32.59 16.84 10.39
CA LEU A 23 -31.87 17.21 9.16
C LEU A 23 -30.49 17.90 9.40
N PRO A 24 -30.36 18.92 10.28
CA PRO A 24 -29.06 19.55 10.53
C PRO A 24 -28.10 18.67 11.35
N LEU A 25 -28.60 17.71 12.14
CA LEU A 25 -27.76 16.78 12.91
C LEU A 25 -27.03 15.76 12.02
N LEU A 26 -27.56 15.42 10.84
CA LEU A 26 -26.90 14.54 9.87
C LEU A 26 -25.86 15.26 8.99
N ALA A 27 -25.89 16.59 8.92
CA ALA A 27 -25.00 17.39 8.07
C ALA A 27 -23.71 17.87 8.78
N GLY A 28 -23.53 17.51 10.06
CA GLY A 28 -22.46 18.07 10.90
C GLY A 28 -21.04 17.82 10.40
N CYS A 29 -20.77 16.70 9.73
CA CYS A 29 -19.40 16.37 9.29
C CYS A 29 -18.96 17.07 8.00
N SER A 30 -19.87 17.63 7.20
CA SER A 30 -19.54 18.29 5.93
C SER A 30 -19.16 19.76 6.10
N LEU A 31 -19.53 20.37 7.23
CA LEU A 31 -19.31 21.79 7.53
C LEU A 31 -17.99 22.06 8.25
N LEU A 32 -17.34 21.03 8.80
CA LEU A 32 -15.99 21.16 9.31
C LEU A 32 -15.01 21.04 8.13
N ALA A 33 -14.32 22.12 7.82
CA ALA A 33 -13.09 22.04 7.05
C ALA A 33 -12.13 21.12 7.84
N GLY A 34 -12.03 19.86 7.40
CA GLY A 34 -11.07 18.92 7.95
C GLY A 34 -9.64 19.43 7.74
N PRO A 35 -8.67 18.97 8.53
CA PRO A 35 -7.28 19.31 8.29
C PRO A 35 -6.91 18.92 6.85
N THR A 36 -6.30 19.84 6.11
CA THR A 36 -5.76 19.54 4.79
C THR A 36 -4.66 18.49 4.95
N PRO A 37 -4.79 17.29 4.35
CA PRO A 37 -3.73 16.29 4.42
C PRO A 37 -2.45 16.88 3.84
N GLN A 38 -1.37 16.88 4.61
CA GLN A 38 -0.05 17.20 4.08
C GLN A 38 0.63 15.90 3.70
N THR A 39 1.05 15.81 2.43
CA THR A 39 1.88 14.69 1.97
C THR A 39 3.32 14.99 2.36
N PRO A 40 3.92 14.26 3.31
CA PRO A 40 5.33 14.45 3.64
C PRO A 40 6.19 14.15 2.40
N PRO A 41 7.32 14.86 2.22
CA PRO A 41 8.27 14.55 1.16
C PRO A 41 8.72 13.09 1.24
N ARG A 42 8.76 12.39 0.10
CA ARG A 42 9.33 11.06 0.02
C ARG A 42 10.86 11.18 0.09
N GLU A 43 11.46 10.63 1.13
CA GLU A 43 12.92 10.55 1.24
C GLU A 43 13.44 9.35 0.46
N THR A 44 14.25 9.62 -0.57
CA THR A 44 15.03 8.56 -1.23
C THR A 44 16.20 8.17 -0.33
N PRO A 45 16.49 6.88 -0.15
CA PRO A 45 17.65 6.43 0.63
C PRO A 45 18.95 7.06 0.13
N LYS A 46 19.73 7.66 1.04
CA LYS A 46 21.04 8.23 0.70
C LYS A 46 21.97 7.14 0.16
N SER A 47 22.87 7.55 -0.74
CA SER A 47 23.94 6.66 -1.20
C SER A 47 24.89 6.35 -0.04
N PRO A 48 25.22 5.07 0.20
CA PRO A 48 26.22 4.70 1.19
C PRO A 48 27.63 5.01 0.66
N GLU A 49 28.60 5.17 1.57
CA GLU A 49 30.02 5.35 1.23
C GLU A 49 30.65 4.05 0.72
N THR A 50 30.28 2.93 1.33
CA THR A 50 30.68 1.58 0.91
C THR A 50 29.46 0.80 0.46
N ALA A 51 29.56 0.14 -0.69
CA ALA A 51 28.46 -0.68 -1.21
C ALA A 51 28.15 -1.84 -0.22
N PRO A 52 26.92 -1.92 0.30
CA PRO A 52 26.53 -2.98 1.23
C PRO A 52 26.49 -4.32 0.49
N GLN A 53 26.94 -5.35 1.18
CA GLN A 53 27.00 -6.71 0.63
C GLN A 53 25.83 -7.53 1.18
N PHE A 54 25.31 -8.41 0.34
CA PHE A 54 24.36 -9.44 0.77
C PHE A 54 25.05 -10.39 1.75
N VAL A 55 24.34 -10.75 2.82
CA VAL A 55 24.76 -11.67 3.87
C VAL A 55 23.95 -12.96 3.72
N PRO A 56 24.51 -14.02 3.11
CA PRO A 56 23.82 -15.31 2.98
C PRO A 56 23.40 -15.86 4.34
N GLY A 57 22.13 -16.25 4.48
CA GLY A 57 21.56 -16.73 5.74
C GLY A 57 21.37 -15.66 6.82
N GLY A 58 21.65 -14.38 6.52
CA GLY A 58 21.41 -13.26 7.43
C GLY A 58 19.93 -12.90 7.58
N THR A 59 19.62 -12.06 8.56
CA THR A 59 18.25 -11.58 8.83
C THR A 59 17.79 -10.54 7.80
N ALA A 60 16.50 -10.21 7.80
CA ALA A 60 15.98 -9.10 7.00
C ALA A 60 16.70 -7.79 7.36
N GLU A 61 16.85 -7.48 8.64
CA GLU A 61 17.56 -6.28 9.10
C GLU A 61 19.00 -6.19 8.57
N GLN A 62 19.74 -7.31 8.63
CA GLN A 62 21.12 -7.38 8.12
C GLN A 62 21.20 -7.19 6.60
N ASN A 63 20.18 -7.67 5.86
CA ASN A 63 20.16 -7.62 4.40
C ASN A 63 19.41 -6.39 3.82
N LEU A 64 18.75 -5.59 4.66
CA LEU A 64 18.06 -4.37 4.23
C LEU A 64 18.98 -3.40 3.48
N PRO A 65 20.24 -3.14 3.89
CA PRO A 65 21.14 -2.27 3.14
C PRO A 65 21.44 -2.80 1.72
N ALA A 66 21.69 -4.11 1.56
CA ALA A 66 21.97 -4.73 0.27
C ALA A 66 20.73 -4.72 -0.66
N PHE A 67 19.55 -4.97 -0.11
CA PHE A 67 18.29 -4.85 -0.84
C PHE A 67 18.02 -3.40 -1.28
N THR A 68 18.27 -2.44 -0.40
CA THR A 68 18.16 -1.01 -0.72
C THR A 68 19.14 -0.61 -1.84
N GLU A 69 20.35 -1.16 -1.84
CA GLU A 69 21.33 -0.97 -2.91
C GLU A 69 20.87 -1.55 -4.24
N ALA A 70 20.32 -2.76 -4.24
CA ALA A 70 19.77 -3.39 -5.44
C ALA A 70 18.74 -2.48 -6.12
N LEU A 71 17.81 -1.92 -5.35
CA LEU A 71 16.80 -0.99 -5.86
C LEU A 71 17.41 0.34 -6.32
N ARG A 72 18.42 0.86 -5.63
CA ARG A 72 19.11 2.08 -6.07
C ARG A 72 19.80 1.91 -7.41
N VAL A 73 20.55 0.81 -7.57
CA VAL A 73 21.23 0.46 -8.83
C VAL A 73 20.21 0.26 -9.94
N PHE A 74 19.10 -0.43 -9.66
CA PHE A 74 18.00 -0.58 -10.60
C PHE A 74 17.38 0.78 -10.99
N SER A 75 17.07 1.63 -10.01
CA SER A 75 16.50 2.97 -10.23
C SER A 75 17.43 3.87 -11.05
N ALA A 76 18.75 3.70 -10.95
CA ALA A 76 19.72 4.43 -11.78
C ALA A 76 19.88 3.86 -13.20
N SER A 77 19.33 2.68 -13.49
CA SER A 77 19.42 2.04 -14.81
C SER A 77 18.37 2.51 -15.80
N GLN A 78 18.48 2.05 -17.06
CA GLN A 78 17.48 2.25 -18.11
C GLN A 78 16.49 1.08 -18.26
N GLN A 79 16.55 0.07 -17.37
CA GLN A 79 15.64 -1.06 -17.43
C GLN A 79 14.19 -0.61 -17.16
N PRO A 80 13.20 -1.24 -17.84
CA PRO A 80 11.80 -0.89 -17.64
C PRO A 80 11.37 -1.23 -16.22
N VAL A 81 10.63 -0.33 -15.57
CA VAL A 81 10.07 -0.53 -14.22
C VAL A 81 8.87 -1.47 -14.32
N THR A 82 9.18 -2.75 -14.50
CA THR A 82 8.23 -3.87 -14.57
C THR A 82 8.73 -4.97 -13.63
N GLY A 83 7.85 -5.90 -13.28
CA GLY A 83 8.08 -6.90 -12.24
C GLY A 83 9.30 -7.76 -12.50
N ALA A 84 9.48 -8.26 -13.74
CA ALA A 84 10.59 -9.14 -14.05
C ALA A 84 11.97 -8.46 -13.91
N PRO A 85 12.24 -7.30 -14.54
CA PRO A 85 13.49 -6.57 -14.35
C PRO A 85 13.78 -6.18 -12.89
N VAL A 86 12.76 -5.79 -12.12
CA VAL A 86 12.94 -5.43 -10.71
C VAL A 86 13.35 -6.67 -9.89
N VAL A 87 12.65 -7.79 -10.08
CA VAL A 87 12.97 -9.06 -9.40
C VAL A 87 14.35 -9.58 -9.81
N ASP A 88 14.70 -9.50 -11.10
CA ASP A 88 16.02 -9.93 -11.57
C ASP A 88 17.14 -9.07 -11.00
N ALA A 89 16.93 -7.76 -10.85
CA ALA A 89 17.91 -6.87 -10.22
C ALA A 89 18.13 -7.22 -8.73
N VAL A 90 17.06 -7.58 -8.01
CA VAL A 90 17.20 -8.03 -6.61
C VAL A 90 17.84 -9.43 -6.56
N ALA A 91 17.47 -10.35 -7.46
CA ALA A 91 18.03 -11.70 -7.50
C ALA A 91 19.53 -11.69 -7.85
N ALA A 92 19.98 -10.76 -8.70
CA ALA A 92 21.39 -10.61 -9.06
C ALA A 92 22.31 -10.27 -7.87
N VAL A 93 21.75 -9.72 -6.79
CA VAL A 93 22.48 -9.46 -5.54
C VAL A 93 22.66 -10.74 -4.69
N GLY A 94 21.88 -11.79 -4.95
CA GLY A 94 21.96 -13.09 -4.27
C GLY A 94 20.70 -13.48 -3.49
N PHE A 95 19.64 -12.68 -3.53
CA PHE A 95 18.36 -13.03 -2.92
C PHE A 95 17.64 -14.14 -3.71
N ASP A 96 16.99 -15.05 -2.99
CA ASP A 96 16.27 -16.19 -3.57
C ASP A 96 14.94 -15.75 -4.21
N LYS A 97 14.79 -15.98 -5.53
CA LYS A 97 13.54 -15.73 -6.27
C LYS A 97 12.34 -16.48 -5.71
N THR A 98 12.53 -17.67 -5.13
CA THR A 98 11.42 -18.45 -4.57
C THR A 98 10.84 -17.84 -3.30
N ALA A 99 11.60 -16.97 -2.63
CA ALA A 99 11.16 -16.19 -1.49
C ALA A 99 10.59 -14.81 -1.89
N MET A 100 10.51 -14.52 -3.20
CA MET A 100 10.07 -13.22 -3.69
C MET A 100 8.59 -13.15 -3.99
N GLN A 101 8.06 -11.94 -3.89
CA GLN A 101 6.73 -11.59 -4.39
C GLN A 101 6.84 -10.28 -5.16
N VAL A 102 6.05 -10.14 -6.23
CA VAL A 102 6.04 -8.93 -7.06
C VAL A 102 4.62 -8.55 -7.47
N SER A 103 4.33 -7.25 -7.58
CA SER A 103 3.05 -6.77 -8.10
C SER A 103 2.88 -7.07 -9.60
N PHE A 104 1.67 -6.91 -10.10
CA PHE A 104 1.41 -6.94 -11.54
C PHE A 104 1.94 -5.69 -12.24
N ASP A 105 2.29 -5.83 -13.52
CA ASP A 105 2.79 -4.73 -14.37
C ASP A 105 1.69 -3.82 -14.87
N GLU A 106 0.44 -4.31 -14.84
CA GLU A 106 -0.74 -3.59 -15.30
C GLU A 106 -1.86 -3.63 -14.26
N THR A 107 -2.66 -2.58 -14.25
CA THR A 107 -3.91 -2.50 -13.51
C THR A 107 -4.98 -3.38 -14.14
N LYS A 108 -6.10 -3.58 -13.44
CA LYS A 108 -7.23 -4.36 -13.97
C LYS A 108 -7.89 -3.74 -15.21
N THR A 109 -7.62 -2.47 -15.50
CA THR A 109 -8.10 -1.77 -16.70
C THR A 109 -7.07 -1.76 -17.83
N GLY A 110 -5.94 -2.47 -17.69
CA GLY A 110 -4.89 -2.54 -18.71
C GLY A 110 -4.02 -1.28 -18.82
N LEU A 111 -3.91 -0.51 -17.73
CA LEU A 111 -2.96 0.60 -17.65
C LEU A 111 -1.66 0.10 -17.01
N ALA A 112 -0.51 0.62 -17.45
CA ALA A 112 0.75 0.35 -16.77
C ALA A 112 0.66 0.74 -15.28
N ALA A 113 1.28 -0.04 -14.41
CA ALA A 113 1.32 0.25 -12.99
C ALA A 113 2.21 1.47 -12.72
N ASP A 114 1.70 2.43 -11.94
CA ASP A 114 2.47 3.63 -11.53
C ASP A 114 3.67 3.28 -10.63
N SER A 115 3.64 2.08 -10.01
CA SER A 115 4.71 1.56 -9.18
C SER A 115 4.75 0.05 -9.23
N ILE A 116 5.96 -0.50 -9.19
CA ILE A 116 6.19 -1.92 -8.98
C ILE A 116 6.60 -2.14 -7.52
N TYR A 117 5.90 -3.06 -6.86
CA TYR A 117 6.25 -3.54 -5.54
C TYR A 117 6.96 -4.88 -5.68
N VAL A 118 8.08 -5.03 -4.97
CA VAL A 118 8.84 -6.27 -4.87
C VAL A 118 9.11 -6.58 -3.41
N SER A 119 9.20 -7.85 -3.04
CA SER A 119 9.60 -8.22 -1.71
C SER A 119 10.44 -9.49 -1.68
N VAL A 120 11.20 -9.68 -0.60
CA VAL A 120 11.90 -10.93 -0.28
C VAL A 120 11.53 -11.32 1.15
N ARG A 121 11.03 -12.54 1.34
CA ARG A 121 10.77 -13.10 2.68
C ARG A 121 12.05 -13.68 3.28
N ILE A 122 12.37 -13.28 4.51
CA ILE A 122 13.51 -13.79 5.28
C ILE A 122 13.02 -14.12 6.70
N GLY A 123 12.85 -15.40 6.99
CA GLY A 123 12.26 -15.84 8.26
C GLY A 123 10.81 -15.35 8.39
N ALA A 124 10.54 -14.60 9.46
CA ALA A 124 9.25 -13.99 9.78
C ALA A 124 9.11 -12.55 9.27
N ASP A 125 10.15 -12.00 8.63
CA ASP A 125 10.17 -10.64 8.11
C ASP A 125 10.23 -10.63 6.58
N CYS A 126 9.91 -9.48 6.04
CA CYS A 126 9.95 -9.17 4.62
C CYS A 126 10.80 -7.92 4.40
N LEU A 127 11.65 -7.96 3.39
CA LEU A 127 12.18 -6.77 2.75
C LEU A 127 11.20 -6.35 1.67
N VAL A 128 10.59 -5.18 1.79
CA VAL A 128 9.60 -4.67 0.85
C VAL A 128 10.15 -3.44 0.15
N GLY A 129 10.13 -3.48 -1.18
CA GLY A 129 10.56 -2.43 -2.08
C GLY A 129 9.38 -1.88 -2.88
N GLN A 130 9.43 -0.59 -3.17
CA GLN A 130 8.59 0.05 -4.18
C GLN A 130 9.50 0.84 -5.11
N VAL A 131 9.27 0.73 -6.41
CA VAL A 131 9.90 1.57 -7.45
C VAL A 131 8.80 2.26 -8.25
N VAL A 132 8.82 3.59 -8.30
CA VAL A 132 7.86 4.39 -9.07
C VAL A 132 8.28 4.41 -10.54
N ALA A 133 7.33 4.20 -11.45
CA ALA A 133 7.63 4.13 -12.88
C ALA A 133 8.01 5.50 -13.48
N GLU A 134 7.32 6.57 -13.06
CA GLU A 134 7.47 7.93 -13.61
C GLU A 134 8.82 8.57 -13.27
N ASP A 135 9.14 8.68 -11.98
CA ASP A 135 10.34 9.40 -11.50
C ASP A 135 11.47 8.48 -11.04
N ARG A 136 11.26 7.15 -11.11
CA ARG A 136 12.20 6.11 -10.65
C ARG A 136 12.59 6.21 -9.18
N SER A 137 11.87 7.00 -8.38
CA SER A 137 12.04 7.04 -6.93
C SER A 137 11.75 5.66 -6.35
N PHE A 138 12.48 5.30 -5.31
CA PHE A 138 12.32 4.00 -4.67
C PHE A 138 12.36 4.13 -3.15
N VAL A 139 11.74 3.17 -2.49
CA VAL A 139 11.83 2.98 -1.04
C VAL A 139 12.03 1.51 -0.74
N ALA A 140 12.73 1.22 0.34
CA ALA A 140 12.94 -0.12 0.88
C ALA A 140 12.68 -0.09 2.38
N LYS A 141 11.96 -1.10 2.90
CA LYS A 141 11.66 -1.23 4.33
C LYS A 141 11.66 -2.69 4.75
N GLN A 142 12.08 -2.94 5.98
CA GLN A 142 11.77 -4.18 6.69
C GLN A 142 10.38 -4.07 7.29
N LEU A 143 9.56 -5.08 7.08
CA LEU A 143 8.22 -5.22 7.65
C LEU A 143 8.01 -6.67 8.09
N PRO A 144 7.22 -6.94 9.14
CA PRO A 144 6.86 -8.32 9.47
C PRO A 144 6.03 -8.93 8.35
N ALA A 145 6.23 -10.22 8.08
CA ALA A 145 5.33 -10.99 7.22
C ALA A 145 3.95 -11.09 7.87
N VAL A 146 2.90 -11.13 7.04
CA VAL A 146 1.51 -11.15 7.48
C VAL A 146 0.81 -12.45 7.11
N GLY A 147 -0.44 -12.59 7.57
CA GLY A 147 -1.28 -13.77 7.33
C GLY A 147 -1.03 -14.91 8.33
N PRO A 148 -1.92 -15.93 8.35
CA PRO A 148 -1.85 -17.03 9.31
C PRO A 148 -0.56 -17.85 9.22
N GLY A 149 0.04 -17.92 8.04
CA GLY A 149 1.29 -18.65 7.78
C GLY A 149 2.56 -17.82 7.95
N GLY A 150 2.45 -16.49 8.16
CA GLY A 150 3.62 -15.60 8.22
C GLY A 150 4.44 -15.59 6.92
N ASP A 151 3.78 -15.77 5.78
CA ASP A 151 4.38 -15.96 4.46
C ASP A 151 4.01 -14.88 3.44
N ILE A 152 3.11 -13.96 3.80
CA ILE A 152 2.65 -12.90 2.92
C ILE A 152 3.48 -11.64 3.16
N CYS A 153 4.17 -11.16 2.12
CA CYS A 153 4.93 -9.90 2.18
C CYS A 153 4.20 -8.76 1.46
N LEU A 154 3.49 -9.06 0.36
CA LEU A 154 2.66 -8.11 -0.37
C LEU A 154 1.19 -8.50 -0.18
N ILE A 155 0.39 -7.57 0.34
CA ILE A 155 -1.04 -7.79 0.56
C ILE A 155 -1.77 -7.72 -0.78
N GLY A 156 -2.51 -8.79 -1.11
CA GLY A 156 -3.27 -8.93 -2.35
C GLY A 156 -2.73 -10.04 -3.24
N ASN A 157 -3.21 -10.10 -4.49
CA ASN A 157 -2.69 -11.05 -5.47
C ASN A 157 -1.39 -10.51 -6.07
N THR A 158 -0.38 -11.36 -6.15
CA THR A 158 0.93 -11.06 -6.74
C THR A 158 1.06 -11.77 -8.09
N ARG A 159 1.97 -11.27 -8.93
CA ARG A 159 2.31 -11.93 -10.19
C ARG A 159 3.16 -13.16 -9.87
N PRO A 160 2.83 -14.35 -10.41
CA PRO A 160 3.70 -15.52 -10.31
C PRO A 160 5.11 -15.23 -10.84
N ILE A 161 6.12 -15.78 -10.16
CA ILE A 161 7.52 -15.71 -10.58
C ILE A 161 7.91 -17.04 -11.19
N ASP A 162 7.79 -17.14 -12.51
CA ASP A 162 7.87 -18.37 -13.32
C ASP A 162 9.00 -18.35 -14.36
N TRP A 163 9.99 -17.46 -14.19
CA TRP A 163 11.12 -17.26 -15.11
C TRP A 163 12.49 -17.42 -14.46
#